data_AF-A0A6J1P7F6-F1
#
_entry.id   AF-A0A6J1P7F6-F1
#
_cell.length_a   1.000
_cell.length_b   1.000
_cell.length_c   1.000
_cell.angle_alpha   90.00
_cell.angle_beta   90.00
_cell.angle_gamma   90.00
#
_symmetry.space_group_name_H-M   'P 1'
#
loop_
_entity.id
_entity.type
_entity.pdbx_description
1 polymer ?
#
loop_
_entity_poly.entity_id
_entity_poly.type
_entity_poly.pdbx_seq_one_letter_code
_entity_poly.pdbx_strand_id
1 'polypeptide(L)'
;MENISNNSGYCSDSNMGSREDRTPPNFTSYRTKRSRETNICSEFDDFKNEIKLMIQSLFSAQANELQKIASSQKEIQSSNVNIENSLAFLTVQNEEFKNKICLLENKIKEDSQYISILEEKVEDLQRSSKKNNFEIKNVPIKLKETKDELIGMVMFLSQNIGYQFEKKDITDIYRVRGKGEKSRSTPIVVETSSTLLKMSFLKKCKEFNLKNKSKLRAKHLGFRTEEEVPVFISEQLTAKGSRLYFLARDLSKSKTYKFCWTAFGKVYVRKDENSPIVNITSEAQVHKLLQK
;
A
#
# COMPACT_ATOMS: atom_id res chain seq x y z
N MET A 1 -49.75 13.88 12.50
CA MET A 1 -49.28 15.28 12.58
C MET A 1 -49.19 15.77 11.16
N GLU A 2 -49.91 16.77 10.66
CA GLU A 2 -50.96 17.70 11.13
C GLU A 2 -51.57 18.23 9.81
N ASN A 3 -52.87 18.05 9.61
CA ASN A 3 -53.93 19.08 9.72
C ASN A 3 -54.28 19.82 8.41
N ILE A 4 -55.41 19.37 7.88
CA ILE A 4 -56.56 20.09 7.30
C ILE A 4 -56.59 21.60 7.64
N SER A 5 -56.99 22.44 6.67
CA SER A 5 -57.94 23.55 6.91
C SER A 5 -58.62 24.05 5.63
N ASN A 6 -59.95 23.90 5.62
CA ASN A 6 -60.92 24.59 4.77
C ASN A 6 -60.86 26.11 4.97
N ASN A 7 -61.32 26.89 3.99
CA ASN A 7 -62.16 28.03 4.34
C ASN A 7 -63.17 28.41 3.25
N SER A 8 -64.44 28.15 3.55
CA SER A 8 -65.64 28.72 2.92
C SER A 8 -66.07 29.96 3.72
N GLY A 9 -66.45 31.05 3.05
CA GLY A 9 -67.00 32.23 3.73
C GLY A 9 -68.04 32.96 2.88
N TYR A 10 -69.31 32.74 3.23
CA TYR A 10 -70.49 33.51 2.84
C TYR A 10 -70.74 34.66 3.86
N CYS A 11 -71.74 35.51 3.54
CA CYS A 11 -72.33 36.67 4.26
C CYS A 11 -71.72 38.03 3.83
N SER A 12 -72.43 38.97 3.18
CA SER A 12 -73.78 39.57 3.37
C SER A 12 -73.95 40.33 4.69
N ASP A 13 -74.06 41.66 4.60
CA ASP A 13 -75.06 42.54 5.25
C ASP A 13 -74.63 44.02 5.07
N SER A 14 -75.34 44.85 4.30
CA SER A 14 -76.58 45.62 4.57
C SER A 14 -76.35 46.89 5.44
N ASN A 15 -76.79 48.07 4.97
CA ASN A 15 -78.00 48.77 5.45
C ASN A 15 -78.11 50.27 5.06
N MET A 16 -79.36 50.71 4.83
CA MET A 16 -80.04 52.04 4.97
C MET A 16 -79.34 53.35 4.55
N GLY A 17 -80.00 54.38 4.02
CA GLY A 17 -81.40 54.87 3.93
C GLY A 17 -81.29 56.30 3.32
N SER A 18 -82.25 56.90 2.65
CA SER A 18 -83.55 57.36 3.14
C SER A 18 -84.39 57.90 1.97
N ARG A 19 -85.70 57.65 2.03
CA ARG A 19 -86.73 58.15 1.13
C ARG A 19 -87.02 59.64 1.38
N GLU A 20 -87.35 60.37 0.32
CA GLU A 20 -88.43 61.36 0.40
C GLU A 20 -89.37 61.20 -0.80
N ASP A 21 -90.63 60.92 -0.44
CA ASP A 21 -91.81 60.82 -1.27
C ASP A 21 -92.31 62.21 -1.68
N ARG A 22 -92.61 62.40 -2.97
CA ARG A 22 -93.61 63.39 -3.42
C ARG A 22 -94.49 62.77 -4.51
N THR A 23 -95.76 62.55 -4.18
CA THR A 23 -96.85 62.07 -5.08
C THR A 23 -97.59 63.28 -5.73
N PRO A 24 -98.48 63.10 -6.73
CA PRO A 24 -98.31 63.63 -8.09
C PRO A 24 -99.44 64.58 -8.55
N PRO A 25 -99.44 65.11 -9.80
CA PRO A 25 -100.66 65.55 -10.44
C PRO A 25 -101.10 64.64 -11.61
N ASN A 26 -102.37 64.21 -11.48
CA ASN A 26 -103.35 63.80 -12.50
C ASN A 26 -103.33 64.69 -13.77
N PHE A 27 -103.74 64.31 -14.99
CA PHE A 27 -104.29 63.12 -15.66
C PHE A 27 -104.31 63.48 -17.16
N THR A 28 -103.99 62.57 -18.09
CA THR A 28 -104.64 62.47 -19.43
C THR A 28 -104.13 61.23 -20.14
N SER A 29 -105.05 60.35 -20.51
CA SER A 29 -104.80 59.08 -21.19
C SER A 29 -104.29 59.26 -22.62
N TYR A 30 -103.16 58.63 -22.95
CA TYR A 30 -102.82 58.24 -24.32
C TYR A 30 -102.55 56.75 -24.38
N ARG A 31 -103.36 56.05 -25.18
CA ARG A 31 -103.25 54.62 -25.44
C ARG A 31 -102.08 54.37 -26.39
N THR A 32 -100.91 54.04 -25.85
CA THR A 32 -99.76 53.64 -26.65
C THR A 32 -99.59 52.13 -26.60
N LYS A 33 -99.61 51.52 -27.80
CA LYS A 33 -99.44 50.09 -28.06
C LYS A 33 -98.23 49.51 -27.31
N ARG A 34 -98.40 48.35 -26.69
CA ARG A 34 -97.29 47.47 -26.26
C ARG A 34 -96.38 47.22 -27.47
N SER A 35 -95.12 47.65 -27.38
CA SER A 35 -94.08 47.26 -28.34
C SER A 35 -93.56 45.87 -27.97
N ARG A 36 -93.47 45.02 -28.99
CA ARG A 36 -93.04 43.63 -28.95
C ARG A 36 -91.61 43.47 -28.44
N GLU A 37 -91.40 42.36 -27.74
CA GLU A 37 -90.11 41.73 -27.46
C GLU A 37 -89.28 41.59 -28.76
N THR A 38 -88.20 42.36 -28.89
CA THR A 38 -87.25 42.23 -30.02
C THR A 38 -85.77 42.22 -29.57
N ASN A 39 -85.47 42.03 -28.28
CA ASN A 39 -84.11 42.15 -27.75
C ASN A 39 -83.46 40.84 -27.28
N ILE A 40 -84.22 39.75 -27.10
CA ILE A 40 -83.68 38.46 -26.63
C ILE A 40 -82.92 37.71 -27.73
N CYS A 41 -83.32 37.88 -28.99
CA CYS A 41 -82.72 37.16 -30.12
C CYS A 41 -81.31 37.69 -30.46
N SER A 42 -81.07 39.00 -30.32
CA SER A 42 -79.75 39.61 -30.49
C SER A 42 -78.80 39.23 -29.35
N GLU A 43 -79.26 39.26 -28.10
CA GLU A 43 -78.45 38.86 -26.94
C GLU A 43 -78.04 37.37 -26.98
N PHE A 44 -78.90 36.50 -27.48
CA PHE A 44 -78.58 35.08 -27.64
C PHE A 44 -77.59 34.81 -28.78
N ASP A 45 -77.68 35.56 -29.89
CA ASP A 45 -76.72 35.47 -30.99
C ASP A 45 -75.34 36.02 -30.56
N ASP A 46 -75.30 37.09 -29.76
CA ASP A 46 -74.08 37.63 -29.18
C ASP A 46 -73.42 36.64 -28.20
N PHE A 47 -74.20 36.02 -27.32
CA PHE A 47 -73.74 34.97 -26.40
C PHE A 47 -73.21 33.73 -27.14
N LYS A 48 -73.89 33.29 -28.21
CA LYS A 48 -73.44 32.19 -29.06
C LYS A 48 -72.11 32.51 -29.75
N ASN A 49 -71.95 33.74 -30.22
CA ASN A 49 -70.69 34.21 -30.81
C ASN A 49 -69.58 34.27 -29.76
N GLU A 50 -69.87 34.73 -28.55
CA GLU A 50 -68.92 34.77 -27.43
C GLU A 50 -68.47 33.37 -27.01
N ILE A 51 -69.40 32.42 -26.86
CA ILE A 51 -69.09 31.00 -26.60
C ILE A 51 -68.23 30.42 -27.72
N LYS A 52 -68.55 30.71 -28.99
CA LYS A 52 -67.78 30.21 -30.13
C LYS A 52 -66.36 30.77 -30.13
N LEU A 53 -66.20 32.05 -29.84
CA LEU A 53 -64.90 32.71 -29.70
C LEU A 53 -64.10 32.16 -28.51
N MET A 54 -64.77 31.91 -27.37
CA MET A 54 -64.15 31.28 -26.20
C MET A 54 -63.71 29.84 -26.49
N ILE A 55 -64.53 29.04 -27.16
CA ILE A 55 -64.17 27.68 -27.54
C ILE A 55 -62.99 27.69 -28.54
N GLN A 56 -62.98 28.60 -29.50
CA GLN A 56 -61.86 28.77 -30.43
C GLN A 56 -60.58 29.24 -29.73
N SER A 57 -60.67 30.14 -28.75
CA SER A 57 -59.53 30.60 -27.97
C SER A 57 -58.99 29.49 -27.07
N LEU A 58 -59.85 28.67 -26.47
CA LEU A 58 -59.46 27.50 -25.67
C LEU A 58 -58.78 26.43 -26.53
N PHE A 59 -59.34 26.09 -27.70
CA PHE A 59 -58.71 25.11 -28.60
C PHE A 59 -57.38 25.60 -29.16
N SER A 60 -57.25 26.88 -29.50
CA SER A 60 -55.97 27.44 -29.95
C SER A 60 -54.94 27.48 -28.83
N ALA A 61 -55.33 27.83 -27.61
CA ALA A 61 -54.46 27.75 -26.43
C ALA A 61 -54.01 26.31 -26.15
N GLN A 62 -54.93 25.34 -26.22
CA GLN A 62 -54.63 23.92 -26.03
C GLN A 62 -53.72 23.38 -27.14
N ALA A 63 -53.92 23.77 -28.40
CA ALA A 63 -53.05 23.39 -29.51
C ALA A 63 -51.62 23.93 -29.33
N ASN A 64 -51.49 25.17 -28.86
CA ASN A 64 -50.20 25.78 -28.56
C ASN A 64 -49.47 25.04 -27.41
N GLU A 65 -50.17 24.67 -26.34
CA GLU A 65 -49.58 23.89 -25.24
C GLU A 65 -49.18 22.48 -25.69
N LEU A 66 -50.02 21.80 -26.49
CA LEU A 66 -49.67 20.50 -27.08
C LEU A 66 -48.44 20.59 -27.98
N GLN A 67 -48.29 21.68 -28.73
CA GLN A 67 -47.11 21.92 -29.56
C GLN A 67 -45.84 22.10 -28.71
N LYS A 68 -45.92 22.84 -27.59
CA LYS A 68 -44.80 23.00 -26.64
C LYS A 68 -44.40 21.67 -25.98
N ILE A 69 -45.39 20.86 -25.59
CA ILE A 69 -45.16 19.53 -25.02
C ILE A 69 -44.48 18.64 -26.06
N ALA A 70 -44.96 18.64 -27.31
CA ALA A 70 -44.36 17.85 -28.39
C ALA A 70 -42.92 18.26 -28.69
N SER A 71 -42.60 19.57 -28.68
CA SER A 71 -41.21 20.03 -28.84
C SER A 71 -40.32 19.61 -27.67
N SER A 72 -40.79 19.75 -26.42
CA SER A 72 -40.05 19.30 -25.24
C SER A 72 -39.83 17.79 -25.24
N GLN A 73 -40.83 17.00 -25.64
CA GLN A 73 -40.71 15.55 -25.76
C GLN A 73 -39.64 15.15 -26.80
N LYS A 74 -39.55 15.89 -27.91
CA LYS A 74 -38.52 15.65 -28.93
C LYS A 74 -37.11 15.98 -28.42
N GLU A 75 -36.97 17.03 -27.62
CA GLU A 75 -35.70 17.38 -26.96
C GLU A 75 -35.29 16.31 -25.95
N ILE A 76 -36.23 15.81 -25.14
CA ILE A 76 -36.00 14.71 -24.19
C ILE A 76 -35.59 13.44 -24.93
N GLN A 77 -36.26 13.08 -26.03
CA GLN A 77 -35.90 11.92 -26.85
C GLN A 77 -34.48 12.05 -27.40
N SER A 78 -34.11 13.22 -27.93
CA SER A 78 -32.75 13.51 -28.40
C SER A 78 -31.72 13.38 -27.26
N SER A 79 -32.04 13.93 -26.09
CA SER A 79 -31.19 13.84 -24.90
C SER A 79 -31.00 12.38 -24.45
N ASN A 80 -32.06 11.58 -24.42
CA ASN A 80 -32.00 10.17 -24.04
C ASN A 80 -31.09 9.38 -25.00
N VAL A 81 -31.19 9.61 -26.30
CA VAL A 81 -30.30 8.99 -27.29
C VAL A 81 -28.83 9.37 -27.03
N ASN A 82 -28.55 10.63 -26.70
CA ASN A 82 -27.19 11.07 -26.35
C ASN A 82 -26.68 10.42 -25.05
N ILE A 83 -27.55 10.24 -24.06
CA ILE A 83 -27.23 9.56 -22.80
C ILE A 83 -26.93 8.08 -23.08
N GLU A 84 -27.75 7.40 -23.86
CA GLU A 84 -27.54 6.00 -24.26
C GLU A 84 -26.20 5.82 -24.98
N ASN A 85 -25.88 6.70 -25.93
CA ASN A 85 -24.59 6.69 -26.62
C ASN A 85 -23.42 6.91 -25.65
N SER A 86 -23.55 7.85 -24.71
CA SER A 86 -22.53 8.13 -23.70
C SER A 86 -22.35 6.94 -22.74
N LEU A 87 -23.44 6.28 -22.36
CA LEU A 87 -23.41 5.11 -21.48
C LEU A 87 -22.79 3.89 -22.17
N ALA A 88 -23.09 3.67 -23.46
CA ALA A 88 -22.43 2.65 -24.27
C ALA A 88 -20.92 2.90 -24.34
N PHE A 89 -20.51 4.15 -24.61
CA PHE A 89 -19.10 4.53 -24.66
C PHE A 89 -18.38 4.34 -23.31
N LEU A 90 -19.00 4.76 -22.20
CA LEU A 90 -18.45 4.56 -20.86
C LEU A 90 -18.35 3.08 -20.49
N THR A 91 -19.30 2.25 -20.93
CA THR A 91 -19.27 0.80 -20.69
C THR A 91 -18.06 0.18 -21.38
N VAL A 92 -17.82 0.52 -22.65
CA VAL A 92 -16.64 0.09 -23.41
C VAL A 92 -15.34 0.53 -22.73
N GLN A 93 -15.22 1.80 -22.34
CA GLN A 93 -14.03 2.28 -21.61
C GLN A 93 -13.82 1.55 -20.28
N ASN A 94 -14.89 1.28 -19.54
CA ASN A 94 -14.80 0.57 -18.27
C ASN A 94 -14.30 -0.88 -18.47
N GLU A 95 -14.74 -1.55 -19.53
CA GLU A 95 -14.21 -2.87 -19.91
C GLU A 95 -12.73 -2.79 -20.28
N GLU A 96 -12.31 -1.79 -21.07
CA GLU A 96 -10.90 -1.56 -21.40
C GLU A 96 -10.05 -1.31 -20.15
N PHE A 97 -10.53 -0.48 -19.21
CA PHE A 97 -9.82 -0.23 -17.96
C PHE A 97 -9.73 -1.47 -17.08
N LYS A 98 -10.81 -2.26 -16.96
CA LYS A 98 -10.77 -3.54 -16.24
C LYS A 98 -9.74 -4.49 -16.83
N ASN A 99 -9.69 -4.60 -18.15
CA ASN A 99 -8.71 -5.44 -18.84
C ASN A 99 -7.28 -4.94 -18.57
N LYS A 100 -7.05 -3.62 -18.64
CA LYS A 100 -5.75 -3.03 -18.35
C LYS A 100 -5.32 -3.26 -16.89
N ILE A 101 -6.24 -3.14 -15.94
CA ILE A 101 -5.96 -3.42 -14.52
C ILE A 101 -5.56 -4.88 -14.34
N CYS A 102 -6.32 -5.82 -14.90
CA CYS A 102 -6.00 -7.25 -14.83
C CYS A 102 -4.61 -7.57 -15.42
N LEU A 103 -4.27 -6.99 -16.57
CA LEU A 103 -2.95 -7.14 -17.17
C LEU A 103 -1.83 -6.58 -16.27
N LEU A 104 -2.04 -5.40 -15.67
CA LEU A 104 -1.07 -4.79 -14.76
C LEU A 104 -0.90 -5.62 -13.48
N GLU A 105 -1.98 -6.15 -12.90
CA GLU A 105 -1.90 -7.02 -11.73
C GLU A 105 -1.14 -8.31 -12.01
N ASN A 106 -1.36 -8.93 -13.18
CA ASN A 106 -0.61 -10.11 -13.60
C ASN A 106 0.87 -9.79 -13.79
N LYS A 107 1.18 -8.68 -14.46
CA LYS A 107 2.56 -8.22 -14.64
C LYS A 107 3.25 -7.94 -13.31
N ILE A 108 2.57 -7.32 -12.34
CA ILE A 108 3.13 -7.08 -10.99
C ILE A 108 3.49 -8.40 -10.30
N LYS A 109 2.65 -9.44 -10.45
CA LYS A 109 2.93 -10.78 -9.89
C LYS A 109 4.15 -11.40 -10.55
N GLU A 110 4.24 -11.35 -11.88
CA GLU A 110 5.38 -11.86 -12.65
C GLU A 110 6.67 -11.13 -12.30
N ASP A 111 6.65 -9.80 -12.27
CA ASP A 111 7.78 -8.95 -11.91
C ASP A 111 8.25 -9.24 -10.47
N SER A 112 7.31 -9.41 -9.52
CA SER A 112 7.65 -9.76 -8.12
C SER A 112 8.32 -11.12 -8.00
N GLN A 113 7.87 -12.12 -8.77
CA GLN A 113 8.52 -13.43 -8.84
C GLN A 113 9.92 -13.33 -9.45
N TYR A 114 10.05 -12.56 -10.53
CA TYR A 114 11.33 -12.36 -11.20
C TYR A 114 12.34 -11.64 -10.31
N ILE A 115 11.92 -10.58 -9.59
CA ILE A 115 12.74 -9.90 -8.58
C ILE A 115 13.20 -10.88 -7.51
N SER A 116 12.32 -11.74 -7.00
CA SER A 116 12.67 -12.73 -5.97
C SER A 116 13.77 -13.69 -6.47
N ILE A 117 13.68 -14.15 -7.72
CA ILE A 117 14.70 -15.00 -8.36
C ILE A 117 16.03 -14.24 -8.53
N LEU A 118 15.98 -12.98 -8.93
CA LEU A 118 17.17 -12.15 -9.08
C LEU A 118 17.86 -11.89 -7.74
N GLU A 119 17.10 -11.59 -6.69
CA GLU A 119 17.63 -11.42 -5.35
C GLU A 119 18.32 -12.69 -4.83
N GLU A 120 17.76 -13.87 -5.10
CA GLU A 120 18.37 -15.16 -4.75
C GLU A 120 19.69 -15.37 -5.51
N LYS A 121 19.70 -15.10 -6.82
CA LYS A 121 20.93 -15.17 -7.63
C LYS A 121 22.02 -14.23 -7.12
N VAL A 122 21.66 -12.99 -6.77
CA VAL A 122 22.59 -12.02 -6.20
C VAL A 122 23.15 -12.51 -4.86
N GLU A 123 22.30 -13.07 -4.00
CA GLU A 123 22.72 -13.64 -2.72
C GLU A 123 23.71 -14.81 -2.90
N ASP A 124 23.46 -15.71 -3.86
CA ASP A 124 24.36 -16.82 -4.15
C ASP A 124 25.71 -16.35 -4.74
N LEU A 125 25.70 -15.32 -5.58
CA LEU A 125 26.94 -14.68 -6.07
C LEU A 125 27.73 -14.04 -4.92
N GLN A 126 27.07 -13.31 -4.03
CA GLN A 126 27.70 -12.71 -2.85
C GLN A 126 28.24 -13.76 -1.87
N ARG A 127 27.57 -14.91 -1.76
CA ARG A 127 28.05 -16.03 -0.95
C ARG A 127 29.28 -16.67 -1.58
N SER A 128 29.27 -16.84 -2.90
CA SER A 128 30.41 -17.38 -3.65
C SER A 128 31.64 -16.48 -3.55
N SER A 129 31.48 -15.16 -3.62
CA SER A 129 32.60 -14.22 -3.49
C SER A 129 33.23 -14.19 -2.10
N LYS A 130 32.48 -14.59 -1.06
CA LYS A 130 32.96 -14.66 0.34
C LYS A 130 33.32 -16.06 0.79
N LYS A 131 33.22 -17.08 -0.08
CA LYS A 131 33.37 -18.49 0.31
C LYS A 131 34.74 -18.80 0.92
N ASN A 132 35.77 -18.04 0.57
CA ASN A 132 37.14 -18.23 1.04
C ASN A 132 37.48 -17.33 2.24
N ASN A 133 36.52 -16.57 2.75
CA ASN A 133 36.80 -15.47 3.66
C ASN A 133 36.40 -15.83 5.08
N PHE A 134 37.25 -15.45 6.02
CA PHE A 134 36.89 -15.44 7.43
C PHE A 134 37.15 -14.07 8.03
N GLU A 135 36.49 -13.79 9.13
CA GLU A 135 36.58 -12.53 9.84
C GLU A 135 37.10 -12.76 11.26
N ILE A 136 38.00 -11.89 11.69
CA ILE A 136 38.51 -11.80 13.04
C ILE A 136 37.89 -10.55 13.65
N LYS A 137 36.93 -10.74 14.55
CA LYS A 137 36.14 -9.69 15.20
C LYS A 137 36.78 -9.25 16.52
N ASN A 138 36.48 -8.00 16.88
CA ASN A 138 36.90 -7.37 18.13
C ASN A 138 38.42 -7.24 18.26
N VAL A 139 39.12 -6.98 17.14
CA VAL A 139 40.57 -6.78 17.14
C VAL A 139 40.87 -5.30 17.41
N PRO A 140 41.64 -4.96 18.46
CA PRO A 140 42.05 -3.58 18.74
C PRO A 140 42.75 -2.95 17.54
N ILE A 141 42.55 -1.65 17.31
CA ILE A 141 43.18 -0.91 16.22
C ILE A 141 44.52 -0.36 16.69
N LYS A 142 45.60 -0.58 15.93
CA LYS A 142 46.86 0.14 16.09
C LYS A 142 46.90 1.38 15.18
N LEU A 143 47.65 2.39 15.59
CA LEU A 143 47.89 3.57 14.76
C LEU A 143 48.75 3.18 13.55
N LYS A 144 48.32 3.55 12.34
CA LYS A 144 49.03 3.31 11.07
C LYS A 144 49.30 1.82 10.76
N GLU A 145 48.26 0.99 10.84
CA GLU A 145 48.40 -0.43 10.49
C GLU A 145 48.66 -0.67 9.00
N THR A 146 49.62 -1.56 8.71
CA THR A 146 49.93 -2.01 7.34
C THR A 146 49.36 -3.40 7.07
N LYS A 147 49.24 -3.78 5.79
CA LYS A 147 48.80 -5.14 5.43
C LYS A 147 49.73 -6.22 5.99
N ASP A 148 51.04 -5.99 6.00
CA ASP A 148 52.01 -6.96 6.53
C ASP A 148 51.84 -7.19 8.04
N GLU A 149 51.45 -6.16 8.81
CA GLU A 149 51.12 -6.34 10.22
C GLU A 149 49.86 -7.18 10.41
N LEU A 150 48.82 -6.99 9.59
CA LEU A 150 47.62 -7.82 9.64
C LEU A 150 47.95 -9.28 9.32
N ILE A 151 48.81 -9.53 8.32
CA ILE A 151 49.32 -10.87 8.00
C ILE A 151 50.06 -11.43 9.22
N GLY A 152 50.95 -10.65 9.83
CA GLY A 152 51.68 -11.04 11.04
C GLY A 152 50.76 -11.47 12.18
N MET A 153 49.63 -10.78 12.39
CA MET A 153 48.64 -11.16 13.40
C MET A 153 48.02 -12.53 13.11
N VAL A 154 47.66 -12.81 11.85
CA VAL A 154 47.09 -14.11 11.43
C VAL A 154 48.12 -15.23 11.58
N MET A 155 49.38 -14.97 11.20
CA MET A 155 50.49 -15.91 11.35
C MET A 155 50.80 -16.21 12.82
N PHE A 156 50.76 -15.21 13.69
CA PHE A 156 50.96 -15.43 15.13
C PHE A 156 49.80 -16.23 15.73
N LEU A 157 48.57 -15.93 15.31
CA LEU A 157 47.39 -16.69 15.72
C LEU A 157 47.45 -18.16 15.28
N SER A 158 47.90 -18.43 14.06
CA SER A 158 48.00 -19.80 13.53
C SER A 158 48.95 -20.66 14.36
N GLN A 159 50.10 -20.10 14.74
CA GLN A 159 51.06 -20.74 15.65
C GLN A 159 50.44 -21.04 17.02
N ASN A 160 49.71 -20.08 17.60
CA ASN A 160 49.08 -20.24 18.92
C ASN A 160 47.98 -21.31 18.93
N ILE A 161 47.28 -21.53 17.82
CA ILE A 161 46.25 -22.58 17.71
C ILE A 161 46.78 -23.93 17.21
N GLY A 162 48.08 -24.03 16.94
CA GLY A 162 48.71 -25.25 16.42
C GLY A 162 48.28 -25.60 14.99
N TYR A 163 48.12 -24.59 14.13
CA TYR A 163 47.84 -24.77 12.70
C TYR A 163 48.89 -24.04 11.87
N GLN A 164 49.54 -24.74 10.94
CA GLN A 164 50.49 -24.12 10.03
C GLN A 164 49.72 -23.35 8.95
N PHE A 165 49.90 -22.03 8.95
CA PHE A 165 49.30 -21.11 8.00
C PHE A 165 50.45 -20.32 7.39
N GLU A 166 50.50 -20.20 6.06
CA GLU A 166 51.59 -19.53 5.36
C GLU A 166 51.14 -18.21 4.73
N LYS A 167 52.08 -17.29 4.50
CA LYS A 167 51.76 -16.00 3.84
C LYS A 167 51.12 -16.21 2.45
N LYS A 168 51.54 -17.25 1.72
CA LYS A 168 51.00 -17.60 0.39
C LYS A 168 49.54 -18.08 0.42
N ASP A 169 49.04 -18.45 1.61
CA ASP A 169 47.67 -18.91 1.78
C ASP A 169 46.68 -17.73 1.88
N ILE A 170 47.18 -16.50 2.06
CA ILE A 170 46.38 -15.27 2.11
C ILE A 170 46.38 -14.63 0.72
N THR A 171 45.21 -14.49 0.12
CA THR A 171 45.06 -13.77 -1.16
C THR A 171 44.86 -12.27 -0.94
N ASP A 172 44.06 -11.90 0.06
CA ASP A 172 43.92 -10.50 0.50
C ASP A 172 43.58 -10.40 1.99
N ILE A 173 43.87 -9.25 2.57
CA ILE A 173 43.58 -8.95 3.97
C ILE A 173 43.35 -7.45 4.16
N TYR A 174 42.30 -7.12 4.89
CA TYR A 174 41.93 -5.73 5.15
C TYR A 174 41.04 -5.60 6.39
N ARG A 175 40.98 -4.39 6.93
CA ARG A 175 40.02 -4.04 7.98
C ARG A 175 38.71 -3.54 7.39
N VAL A 176 37.60 -3.95 8.01
CA VAL A 176 36.30 -3.36 7.73
C VAL A 176 36.23 -2.00 8.41
N ARG A 177 35.83 -0.96 7.67
CA ARG A 177 35.66 0.39 8.22
C ARG A 177 34.59 0.38 9.32
N GLY A 178 34.94 0.93 10.48
CA GLY A 178 34.00 1.10 11.58
C GLY A 178 32.94 2.15 11.27
N LYS A 179 31.80 2.13 11.97
CA LYS A 179 30.70 3.10 11.79
C LYS A 179 30.98 4.50 12.39
N GLY A 180 32.21 4.80 12.81
CA GLY A 180 32.61 6.12 13.29
C GLY A 180 34.09 6.23 13.64
N GLU A 181 34.61 7.46 13.72
CA GLU A 181 36.03 7.80 13.96
C GLU A 181 36.61 7.27 15.28
N LYS A 182 35.76 6.95 16.28
CA LYS A 182 36.17 6.51 17.62
C LYS A 182 36.09 4.99 17.84
N SER A 183 36.06 4.19 16.78
CA SER A 183 35.97 2.73 16.92
C SER A 183 37.29 2.18 17.52
N ARG A 184 37.27 1.67 18.75
CA ARG A 184 38.46 1.08 19.41
C ARG A 184 38.89 -0.27 18.82
N SER A 185 37.97 -0.95 18.13
CA SER A 185 38.21 -2.25 17.50
C SER A 185 37.38 -2.37 16.23
N THR A 186 37.95 -2.98 15.18
CA THR A 186 37.23 -3.29 13.94
C THR A 186 37.54 -4.72 13.48
N PRO A 187 36.64 -5.36 12.71
CA PRO A 187 36.91 -6.67 12.15
C PRO A 187 38.04 -6.62 11.10
N ILE A 188 38.88 -7.65 11.09
CA ILE A 188 39.82 -7.95 10.01
C ILE A 188 39.19 -9.05 9.16
N VAL A 189 39.09 -8.83 7.85
CA VAL A 189 38.70 -9.86 6.88
C VAL A 189 39.95 -10.42 6.26
N VAL A 190 40.02 -11.75 6.20
CA VAL A 190 41.11 -12.50 5.58
C VAL A 190 40.51 -13.36 4.48
N GLU A 191 40.98 -13.14 3.25
CA GLU A 191 40.68 -13.97 2.11
C GLU A 191 41.77 -15.03 1.95
N THR A 192 41.36 -16.29 1.86
CA THR A 192 42.29 -17.41 1.72
C THR A 192 42.34 -17.93 0.29
N SER A 193 43.43 -18.59 -0.07
CA SER A 193 43.58 -19.22 -1.38
C SER A 193 42.59 -20.36 -1.63
N SER A 194 42.04 -20.98 -0.57
CA SER A 194 41.09 -22.09 -0.68
C SER A 194 40.10 -22.16 0.47
N THR A 195 38.86 -22.53 0.15
CA THR A 195 37.80 -22.80 1.14
C THR A 195 38.21 -23.89 2.15
N LEU A 196 39.03 -24.87 1.73
CA LEU A 196 39.50 -25.94 2.61
C LEU A 196 40.42 -25.41 3.72
N LEU A 197 41.30 -24.46 3.39
CA LEU A 197 42.19 -23.80 4.36
C LEU A 197 41.38 -23.01 5.37
N LYS A 198 40.42 -22.19 4.90
CA LYS A 198 39.47 -21.49 5.76
C LYS A 198 38.77 -22.46 6.73
N MET A 199 38.22 -23.56 6.22
CA MET A 199 37.47 -24.53 7.04
C MET A 199 38.34 -25.19 8.11
N SER A 200 39.55 -25.63 7.73
CA SER A 200 40.53 -26.22 8.66
C SER A 200 40.96 -25.22 9.74
N PHE A 201 41.24 -23.98 9.34
CA PHE A 201 41.60 -22.90 10.27
C PHE A 201 40.48 -22.59 11.26
N LEU A 202 39.24 -22.41 10.78
CA LEU A 202 38.07 -22.17 11.64
C LEU A 202 37.81 -23.35 12.59
N LYS A 203 37.99 -24.59 12.14
CA LYS A 203 37.88 -25.78 12.98
C LYS A 203 38.92 -25.76 14.10
N LYS A 204 40.18 -25.44 13.79
CA LYS A 204 41.25 -25.31 14.80
C LYS A 204 40.99 -24.20 15.81
N CYS A 205 40.47 -23.06 15.37
CA CYS A 205 40.05 -21.98 16.26
C CYS A 205 38.93 -22.43 17.22
N LYS A 206 37.95 -23.22 16.75
CA LYS A 206 36.89 -23.81 17.59
C LYS A 206 37.45 -24.84 18.57
N GLU A 207 38.33 -25.73 18.11
CA GLU A 207 39.02 -26.73 18.97
C GLU A 207 39.82 -26.04 20.09
N PHE A 208 40.55 -24.97 19.76
CA PHE A 208 41.30 -24.19 20.75
C PHE A 208 40.37 -23.61 21.83
N ASN A 209 39.24 -23.01 21.44
CA ASN A 209 38.27 -22.44 22.37
C ASN A 209 37.54 -23.48 23.23
N LEU A 210 37.44 -24.73 22.76
CA LEU A 210 36.82 -25.82 23.50
C LEU A 210 37.79 -26.44 24.52
N LYS A 211 39.07 -26.59 24.13
CA LYS A 211 40.12 -27.19 24.98
C LYS A 211 40.61 -26.24 26.07
N ASN A 212 40.65 -24.94 25.79
CA ASN A 212 41.23 -23.95 26.70
C ASN A 212 40.13 -23.19 27.47
N LYS A 213 40.28 -23.09 28.80
CA LYS A 213 39.43 -22.20 29.63
C LYS A 213 39.56 -20.74 29.17
N SER A 214 40.77 -20.31 28.85
CA SER A 214 41.04 -19.03 28.20
C SER A 214 40.79 -19.15 26.70
N LYS A 215 39.67 -18.60 26.24
CA LYS A 215 39.34 -18.47 24.81
C LYS A 215 40.35 -17.57 24.08
N LEU A 216 40.19 -17.49 22.76
CA LEU A 216 40.93 -16.57 21.90
C LEU A 216 40.78 -15.11 22.34
N ARG A 217 41.88 -14.38 22.27
CA ARG A 217 42.09 -13.03 22.80
C ARG A 217 43.14 -12.31 21.96
N ALA A 218 43.20 -10.99 22.06
CA ALA A 218 44.14 -10.16 21.32
C ALA A 218 45.60 -10.55 21.53
N LYS A 219 45.98 -11.09 22.70
CA LYS A 219 47.33 -11.63 22.92
C LYS A 219 47.73 -12.73 21.94
N HIS A 220 46.78 -13.55 21.49
CA HIS A 220 47.02 -14.60 20.49
C HIS A 220 47.16 -14.05 19.08
N LEU A 221 46.92 -12.76 18.86
CA LEU A 221 47.25 -12.02 17.64
C LEU A 221 48.57 -11.22 17.79
N GLY A 222 49.27 -11.36 18.91
CA GLY A 222 50.54 -10.67 19.18
C GLY A 222 50.37 -9.31 19.88
N PHE A 223 49.18 -8.98 20.39
CA PHE A 223 49.01 -7.77 21.21
C PHE A 223 49.57 -7.98 22.62
N ARG A 224 50.34 -7.02 23.10
CA ARG A 224 50.92 -7.00 24.46
C ARG A 224 50.22 -5.93 25.31
N THR A 225 48.90 -6.02 25.39
CA THR A 225 48.08 -5.14 26.24
C THR A 225 47.82 -5.81 27.58
N GLU A 226 47.76 -5.03 28.66
CA GLU A 226 47.37 -5.54 29.98
C GLU A 226 45.91 -6.02 30.00
N GLU A 227 45.06 -5.42 29.17
CA GLU A 227 43.66 -5.79 29.03
C GLU A 227 43.48 -7.12 28.27
N GLU A 228 42.69 -8.02 28.84
CA GLU A 228 42.32 -9.30 28.23
C GLU A 228 41.20 -9.15 27.20
N VAL A 229 41.49 -8.56 26.04
CA VAL A 229 40.48 -8.33 24.99
C VAL A 229 40.12 -9.65 24.28
N PRO A 230 38.86 -10.13 24.33
CA PRO A 230 38.44 -11.35 23.64
C PRO A 230 38.35 -11.13 22.13
N VAL A 231 38.71 -12.15 21.35
CA VAL A 231 38.67 -12.11 19.88
C VAL A 231 37.81 -13.26 19.39
N PHE A 232 36.97 -12.99 18.38
CA PHE A 232 36.05 -13.97 17.83
C PHE A 232 36.35 -14.20 16.36
N ILE A 233 36.48 -15.46 15.97
CA ILE A 233 36.76 -15.83 14.58
C ILE A 233 35.52 -16.51 14.03
N SER A 234 34.99 -15.97 12.94
CA SER A 234 33.83 -16.52 12.24
C SER A 234 34.03 -16.54 10.74
N GLU A 235 33.23 -17.34 10.05
CA GLU A 235 33.10 -17.24 8.60
C GLU A 235 32.53 -15.88 8.22
N GLN A 236 32.99 -15.28 7.11
CA GLN A 236 32.41 -14.03 6.62
C GLN A 236 31.09 -14.34 5.89
N LEU A 237 29.97 -13.87 6.45
CA LEU A 237 28.65 -14.05 5.86
C LEU A 237 28.25 -12.88 4.95
N THR A 238 27.23 -13.10 4.12
CA THR A 238 26.51 -12.02 3.42
C THR A 238 25.74 -11.16 4.43
N ALA A 239 25.21 -10.01 4.01
CA ALA A 239 24.38 -9.19 4.89
C ALA A 239 23.11 -9.97 5.30
N LYS A 240 22.45 -10.61 4.34
CA LYS A 240 21.32 -11.50 4.55
C LYS A 240 21.70 -12.69 5.44
N GLY A 241 22.80 -13.38 5.15
CA GLY A 241 23.29 -14.50 5.95
C GLY A 241 23.59 -14.11 7.41
N SER A 242 24.21 -12.95 7.63
CA SER A 242 24.50 -12.41 8.97
C SER A 242 23.23 -12.13 9.75
N ARG A 243 22.23 -11.55 9.08
CA ARG A 243 20.90 -11.27 9.63
C ARG A 243 20.17 -12.57 9.99
N LEU A 244 20.15 -13.55 9.09
CA LEU A 244 19.56 -14.87 9.34
C LEU A 244 20.25 -15.59 10.49
N TYR A 245 21.59 -15.52 10.57
CA TYR A 245 22.32 -16.14 11.67
C TYR A 245 22.02 -15.47 13.01
N PHE A 246 21.88 -14.14 13.04
CA PHE A 246 21.46 -13.42 14.23
C PHE A 246 20.09 -13.90 14.72
N LEU A 247 19.09 -13.95 13.83
CA LEU A 247 17.74 -14.41 14.16
C LEU A 247 17.71 -15.90 14.54
N ALA A 248 18.44 -16.75 13.81
CA ALA A 248 18.50 -18.18 14.09
C ALA A 248 19.15 -18.48 15.46
N ARG A 249 20.02 -17.62 15.97
CA ARG A 249 20.56 -17.77 17.33
C ARG A 249 19.52 -17.58 18.41
N ASP A 250 18.44 -16.85 18.15
CA ASP A 250 17.37 -16.69 19.12
C ASP A 250 16.59 -18.01 19.33
N LEU A 251 16.48 -18.85 18.29
CA LEU A 251 15.97 -20.24 18.42
C LEU A 251 16.83 -21.10 19.36
N SER A 252 18.14 -20.84 19.39
CA SER A 252 19.04 -21.54 20.30
C SER A 252 18.95 -21.01 21.73
N LYS A 253 18.78 -19.70 21.89
CA LYS A 253 18.57 -19.08 23.20
C LYS A 253 17.24 -19.47 23.84
N SER A 254 16.18 -19.63 23.05
CA SER A 254 14.87 -20.11 23.52
C SER A 254 14.88 -21.58 23.92
N LYS A 255 16.01 -22.29 23.74
CA LYS A 255 16.18 -23.73 24.01
C LYS A 255 15.27 -24.64 23.20
N THR A 256 14.60 -24.12 22.16
CA THR A 256 13.83 -24.95 21.21
C THR A 256 14.74 -25.67 20.22
N TYR A 257 15.91 -25.08 19.92
CA TYR A 257 16.95 -25.69 19.09
C TYR A 257 18.28 -25.80 19.83
N LYS A 258 18.80 -27.01 20.01
CA LYS A 258 20.08 -27.22 20.70
C LYS A 258 21.28 -26.71 19.92
N PHE A 259 21.23 -26.75 18.59
CA PHE A 259 22.38 -26.41 17.75
C PHE A 259 22.04 -25.34 16.72
N CYS A 260 22.94 -24.36 16.57
CA CYS A 260 22.89 -23.33 15.54
C CYS A 260 24.32 -23.03 15.07
N TRP A 261 24.59 -23.15 13.76
CA TRP A 261 25.93 -22.92 13.20
C TRP A 261 25.86 -22.42 11.76
N THR A 262 27.01 -22.00 11.25
CA THR A 262 27.19 -21.59 9.86
C THR A 262 28.16 -22.54 9.16
N ALA A 263 27.91 -22.80 7.88
CA ALA A 263 28.85 -23.50 7.02
C ALA A 263 28.62 -23.09 5.56
N PHE A 264 29.71 -22.79 4.84
CA PHE A 264 29.68 -22.38 3.43
C PHE A 264 28.75 -21.18 3.18
N GLY A 265 28.74 -20.22 4.11
CA GLY A 265 27.88 -19.04 4.05
C GLY A 265 26.38 -19.31 4.26
N LYS A 266 25.98 -20.53 4.62
CA LYS A 266 24.60 -20.92 4.96
C LYS A 266 24.44 -21.08 6.46
N VAL A 267 23.21 -20.91 6.94
CA VAL A 267 22.85 -20.96 8.36
C VAL A 267 22.05 -22.22 8.63
N TYR A 268 22.47 -23.00 9.61
CA TYR A 268 21.84 -24.27 9.96
C TYR A 268 21.41 -24.28 11.43
N VAL A 269 20.27 -24.90 11.68
CA VAL A 269 19.78 -25.19 13.03
C VAL A 269 19.38 -26.65 13.13
N ARG A 270 19.49 -27.21 14.35
CA ARG A 270 19.07 -28.59 14.65
C ARG A 270 18.50 -28.67 16.05
N LYS A 271 17.33 -29.31 16.18
CA LYS A 271 16.57 -29.37 17.44
C LYS A 271 17.31 -30.18 18.51
N ASP A 272 17.68 -31.41 18.16
CA ASP A 272 18.43 -32.35 18.99
C ASP A 272 19.30 -33.26 18.10
N GLU A 273 20.04 -34.20 18.70
CA GLU A 273 20.92 -35.15 18.02
C GLU A 273 20.21 -36.13 17.07
N ASN A 274 18.88 -36.26 17.16
CA ASN A 274 18.08 -37.19 16.36
C ASN A 274 17.26 -36.49 15.27
N SER A 275 17.06 -35.19 15.40
CA SER A 275 16.29 -34.37 14.48
C SER A 275 17.05 -34.08 13.18
N PRO A 276 16.37 -33.82 12.06
CA PRO A 276 17.01 -33.40 10.82
C PRO A 276 17.65 -32.01 10.96
N ILE A 277 18.68 -31.76 10.16
CA ILE A 277 19.32 -30.44 10.04
C ILE A 277 18.42 -29.56 9.16
N VAL A 278 18.12 -28.35 9.63
CA VAL A 278 17.32 -27.36 8.89
C VAL A 278 18.22 -26.24 8.42
N ASN A 279 18.23 -25.98 7.11
CA ASN A 279 18.84 -24.78 6.52
C ASN A 279 17.86 -23.60 6.61
N ILE A 280 18.32 -22.47 7.15
CA ILE A 280 17.55 -21.24 7.27
C ILE A 280 17.81 -20.37 6.05
N THR A 281 16.77 -20.16 5.23
CA THR A 281 16.86 -19.39 3.98
C THR A 281 16.11 -18.06 4.03
N SER A 282 15.19 -17.88 4.99
CA SER A 282 14.37 -16.68 5.13
C SER A 282 14.06 -16.34 6.58
N GLU A 283 13.74 -15.07 6.85
CA GLU A 283 13.31 -14.62 8.18
C GLU A 283 11.97 -15.25 8.56
N ALA A 284 11.03 -15.38 7.61
CA ALA A 284 9.73 -16.02 7.82
C ALA A 284 9.87 -17.47 8.32
N GLN A 285 10.86 -18.20 7.80
CA GLN A 285 11.15 -19.55 8.28
C GLN A 285 11.58 -19.55 9.75
N VAL A 286 12.42 -18.60 10.19
CA VAL A 286 12.82 -18.47 11.60
C VAL A 286 11.61 -18.20 12.50
N HIS A 287 10.73 -17.27 12.09
CA HIS A 287 9.51 -16.97 12.85
C HIS A 287 8.57 -18.18 12.95
N LYS A 288 8.41 -18.95 11.88
CA LYS A 288 7.61 -20.18 11.89
C LYS A 288 8.18 -21.25 12.84
N LEU A 289 9.50 -21.29 12.99
CA LEU A 289 10.18 -22.22 13.92
C LEU A 289 10.17 -21.72 15.37
N LEU A 290 10.04 -20.42 15.61
CA LEU A 290 9.89 -19.82 16.96
C LEU A 290 8.51 -20.09 17.56
N GLN A 291 7.47 -20.17 16.74
CA GLN A 291 6.08 -20.38 17.17
C GLN A 291 5.74 -21.85 17.48
N LYS A 292 6.64 -22.78 17.18
CA LYS A 292 6.48 -24.23 17.44
C LYS A 292 7.27 -24.65 18.67
#